data_AF-A0A0L0G240-F1
#
_entry.id   AF-A0A0L0G240-F1
#
_cell.length_a   1.000
_cell.length_b   1.000
_cell.length_c   1.000
_cell.angle_alpha   90.00
_cell.angle_beta   90.00
_cell.angle_gamma   90.00
#
_symmetry.space_group_name_H-M   'P 1'
#
loop_
_entity.id
_entity.type
_entity.pdbx_description
1 polymer ?
#
loop_
_entity_poly.entity_id
_entity_poly.type
_entity_poly.pdbx_seq_one_letter_code
_entity_poly.pdbx_strand_id
1 'polypeptide(L)'
;MTTNHPEKLDPALIRPGRVNLTVYLGFFQPAEAIEMLAHFFQCALSPYMQDSVTRSLKTAIRTFTPAEMEQLSYEYDTMDEVLEALATAASKPKEIISAHHHIPAKFKQTSTLESSLEDVDSISSVSLDL
;
A
#
# COMPACT_ATOMS: atom_id res chain seq x y z
N MET A 1 -22.23 -1.18 0.37
CA MET A 1 -22.11 -1.08 -1.11
C MET A 1 -20.95 -0.16 -1.41
N THR A 2 -20.14 -0.47 -2.41
CA THR A 2 -19.01 0.36 -2.87
C THR A 2 -19.03 0.43 -4.40
N THR A 3 -18.58 1.53 -4.98
CA THR A 3 -18.43 1.67 -6.43
C THR A 3 -17.42 2.76 -6.73
N ASN A 4 -16.64 2.59 -7.81
CA ASN A 4 -15.79 3.64 -8.37
C ASN A 4 -16.54 4.48 -9.42
N HIS A 5 -17.72 4.03 -9.85
CA HIS A 5 -18.53 4.64 -10.91
C HIS A 5 -19.98 4.87 -10.44
N PRO A 6 -20.21 5.78 -9.48
CA PRO A 6 -21.57 6.09 -9.00
C PRO A 6 -22.48 6.63 -10.11
N GLU A 7 -21.92 7.28 -11.13
CA GLU A 7 -22.64 7.80 -12.30
C GLU A 7 -23.27 6.72 -13.18
N LYS A 8 -22.78 5.47 -13.07
CA LYS A 8 -23.29 4.31 -13.83
C LYS A 8 -24.35 3.53 -13.06
N LEU A 9 -24.64 3.89 -11.80
CA LEU A 9 -25.65 3.22 -11.00
C LEU A 9 -27.06 3.66 -11.42
N ASP A 10 -27.99 2.70 -11.46
CA ASP A 10 -29.41 3.00 -11.59
C ASP A 10 -29.89 3.84 -10.39
N PRO A 11 -30.55 4.99 -10.58
CA PRO A 11 -31.08 5.81 -9.50
C PRO A 11 -31.98 5.05 -8.52
N ALA A 12 -32.68 4.01 -8.96
CA ALA A 12 -33.52 3.17 -8.10
C ALA A 12 -32.71 2.39 -7.05
N LEU A 13 -31.43 2.10 -7.31
CA LEU A 13 -30.52 1.43 -6.36
C LEU A 13 -30.07 2.35 -5.23
N ILE A 14 -29.95 3.66 -5.49
CA ILE A 14 -29.40 4.64 -4.53
C ILE A 14 -30.45 5.58 -3.91
N ARG A 15 -31.73 5.42 -4.25
CA ARG A 15 -32.79 6.28 -3.69
C ARG A 15 -32.94 6.11 -2.17
N PRO A 16 -33.48 7.12 -1.45
CA PRO A 16 -33.77 7.02 -0.02
C PRO A 16 -34.59 5.78 0.33
N GLY A 17 -34.20 5.09 1.39
CA GLY A 17 -34.77 3.80 1.81
C GLY A 17 -34.05 2.56 1.26
N ARG A 18 -33.15 2.73 0.28
CA ARG A 18 -32.17 1.71 -0.13
C ARG A 18 -30.77 2.06 0.35
N VAL A 19 -30.32 3.28 0.03
CA VAL A 19 -29.07 3.87 0.51
C VAL A 19 -29.41 5.17 1.22
N ASN A 20 -29.05 5.26 2.49
CA ASN A 20 -29.35 6.43 3.33
C ASN A 20 -28.16 7.37 3.50
N LEU A 21 -26.94 6.87 3.28
CA LEU A 21 -25.71 7.64 3.38
C LEU A 21 -24.77 7.26 2.23
N THR A 22 -24.23 8.27 1.56
CA THR A 22 -23.18 8.14 0.55
C THR A 22 -21.98 8.94 1.01
N VAL A 23 -20.83 8.27 1.12
CA VAL A 23 -19.55 8.89 1.47
C VAL A 23 -18.62 8.78 0.28
N TYR A 24 -18.02 9.90 -0.12
CA TYR A 24 -16.98 9.91 -1.15
C TYR A 24 -15.62 9.70 -0.48
N LEU A 25 -14.89 8.68 -0.94
CA LEU A 25 -13.52 8.40 -0.51
C LEU A 25 -12.57 8.87 -1.62
N GLY A 26 -11.95 10.02 -1.40
CA GLY A 26 -11.11 10.70 -2.38
C GLY A 26 -9.65 10.25 -2.37
N PHE A 27 -8.84 11.03 -3.07
CA PHE A 27 -7.39 10.92 -3.01
C PHE A 27 -6.85 11.44 -1.69
N PHE A 28 -5.66 10.96 -1.36
CA PHE A 28 -5.01 11.20 -0.09
C PHE A 28 -4.65 12.67 0.10
N GLN A 29 -4.99 13.23 1.26
CA GLN A 29 -4.71 14.62 1.62
C GLN A 29 -3.45 14.73 2.48
N PRO A 30 -2.77 15.90 2.49
CA PRO A 30 -1.56 16.10 3.29
C PRO A 30 -1.70 15.77 4.78
N ALA A 31 -2.82 16.17 5.40
CA ALA A 31 -3.03 15.90 6.83
C ALA A 31 -3.13 14.39 7.11
N GLU A 32 -3.92 13.68 6.30
CA GLU A 32 -4.08 12.23 6.36
C GLU A 32 -2.74 11.52 6.13
N ALA A 33 -1.91 12.03 5.21
CA ALA A 33 -0.58 11.50 4.93
C ALA A 33 0.40 11.67 6.09
N ILE A 34 0.39 12.83 6.74
CA ILE A 34 1.22 13.09 7.91
C ILE A 34 0.83 12.16 9.06
N GLU A 35 -0.47 12.00 9.32
CA GLU A 35 -0.97 11.09 10.36
C GLU A 35 -0.61 9.63 10.04
N MET A 36 -0.76 9.21 8.80
CA MET A 36 -0.44 7.85 8.38
C MET A 36 1.06 7.55 8.47
N LEU A 37 1.93 8.48 8.04
CA LEU A 37 3.38 8.33 8.17
C LEU A 37 3.81 8.32 9.64
N ALA A 38 3.22 9.19 10.47
CA ALA A 38 3.48 9.16 11.91
C ALA A 38 3.11 7.82 12.53
N HIS A 39 2.00 7.22 12.05
CA HIS A 39 1.57 5.89 12.47
C HIS A 39 2.53 4.79 12.02
N PHE A 40 2.89 4.71 10.73
CA PHE A 40 3.76 3.64 10.24
C PHE A 40 5.16 3.68 10.86
N PHE A 41 5.73 4.87 11.03
CA PHE A 41 7.07 5.05 11.58
C PHE A 41 7.11 5.25 13.10
N GLN A 42 5.94 5.22 13.76
CA GLN A 42 5.79 5.39 15.21
C GLN A 42 6.54 6.62 15.76
N CYS A 43 6.53 7.72 14.98
CA CYS A 43 7.26 8.94 15.30
C CYS A 43 6.48 10.19 14.88
N ALA A 44 6.72 11.32 15.56
CA ALA A 44 6.12 12.58 15.16
C ALA A 44 6.92 13.21 14.02
N LEU A 45 6.23 13.66 12.97
CA LEU A 45 6.87 14.39 11.87
C LEU A 45 7.23 15.81 12.32
N SER A 46 8.49 16.20 12.14
CA SER A 46 8.92 17.59 12.33
C SER A 46 8.21 18.53 11.35
N PRO A 47 8.14 19.86 11.62
CA PRO A 47 7.53 20.82 10.70
C PRO A 47 8.09 20.74 9.27
N TYR A 48 9.40 20.55 9.14
CA TYR A 48 10.06 20.36 7.84
C TYR A 48 9.54 19.12 7.08
N MET A 49 9.36 17.99 7.79
CA MET A 49 8.84 16.77 7.20
C MET A 49 7.38 16.94 6.76
N GLN A 50 6.56 17.61 7.58
CA GLN A 50 5.17 17.92 7.23
C GLN A 50 5.06 18.81 5.99
N ASP A 51 5.94 19.80 5.87
CA ASP A 51 6.04 20.67 4.68
C ASP A 51 6.46 19.87 3.44
N SER A 52 7.39 18.93 3.58
CA SER A 52 7.82 18.04 2.48
C SER A 52 6.67 17.18 1.96
N VAL A 53 5.91 16.53 2.86
CA VAL A 53 4.71 15.77 2.52
C VAL A 53 3.69 16.67 1.82
N THR A 54 3.40 17.84 2.42
CA THR A 54 2.42 18.78 1.89
C THR A 54 2.77 19.25 0.49
N ARG A 55 4.05 19.58 0.24
CA ARG A 55 4.53 19.98 -1.09
C ARG A 55 4.37 18.85 -2.10
N SER A 56 4.72 17.64 -1.72
CA SER A 56 4.67 16.47 -2.60
C SER A 56 3.22 16.11 -2.99
N LEU A 57 2.27 16.20 -2.05
CA LEU A 57 0.87 15.86 -2.32
C LEU A 57 0.09 16.99 -3.00
N LYS A 58 0.47 18.26 -2.81
CA LYS A 58 -0.16 19.40 -3.49
C LYS A 58 0.38 19.66 -4.91
N THR A 59 1.25 18.78 -5.43
CA THR A 59 1.71 18.86 -6.81
C THR A 59 0.52 18.74 -7.78
N ALA A 60 0.51 19.56 -8.83
CA ALA A 60 -0.50 19.46 -9.89
C ALA A 60 -0.22 18.27 -10.84
N ILE A 61 0.94 17.63 -10.72
CA ILE A 61 1.43 16.61 -11.66
C ILE A 61 0.70 15.27 -11.48
N ARG A 62 0.35 14.89 -10.24
CA ARG A 62 -0.30 13.61 -9.92
C ARG A 62 -1.06 13.66 -8.60
N THR A 63 -1.97 12.71 -8.44
CA THR A 63 -2.64 12.41 -7.17
C THR A 63 -2.11 11.11 -6.56
N PHE A 64 -2.24 10.98 -5.25
CA PHE A 64 -1.85 9.80 -4.49
C PHE A 64 -3.08 9.14 -3.88
N THR A 65 -3.15 7.82 -3.95
CA THR A 65 -4.10 7.02 -3.18
C THR A 65 -3.49 6.63 -1.82
N PRO A 66 -4.31 6.34 -0.80
CA PRO A 66 -3.81 5.80 0.46
C PRO A 66 -2.93 4.54 0.28
N ALA A 67 -3.31 3.66 -0.66
CA ALA A 67 -2.56 2.45 -0.97
C ALA A 67 -1.15 2.70 -1.54
N GLU A 68 -0.99 3.73 -2.39
CA GLU A 68 0.36 4.12 -2.87
C GLU A 68 1.24 4.61 -1.72
N MET A 69 0.66 5.31 -0.75
CA MET A 69 1.40 5.82 0.40
C MET A 69 1.75 4.70 1.38
N GLU A 70 0.86 3.73 1.57
CA GLU A 70 1.14 2.51 2.32
C GLU A 70 2.29 1.74 1.67
N GLN A 71 2.26 1.57 0.34
CA GLN A 71 3.33 0.92 -0.39
C GLN A 71 4.68 1.63 -0.18
N LEU A 72 4.73 2.95 -0.32
CA LEU A 72 5.96 3.72 -0.04
C LEU A 72 6.43 3.53 1.40
N SER A 73 5.51 3.55 2.36
CA SER A 73 5.84 3.35 3.78
C SER A 73 6.37 1.96 4.08
N TYR A 74 5.97 0.95 3.31
CA TYR A 74 6.45 -0.41 3.45
C TYR A 74 7.78 -0.65 2.71
N GLU A 75 8.06 0.10 1.64
CA GLU A 75 9.24 -0.08 0.81
C GLU A 75 10.52 0.39 1.51
N TYR A 76 10.44 1.47 2.28
CA TYR A 76 11.56 2.11 2.96
C TYR A 76 11.47 1.98 4.48
N ASP A 77 12.62 1.94 5.15
CA ASP A 77 12.68 1.71 6.59
C ASP A 77 12.79 3.01 7.40
N THR A 78 13.13 4.13 6.75
CA THR A 78 13.29 5.43 7.41
C THR A 78 12.37 6.52 6.84
N MET A 79 12.04 7.50 7.68
CA MET A 79 11.19 8.63 7.27
C MET A 79 11.83 9.44 6.14
N ASP A 80 13.13 9.69 6.19
CA ASP A 80 13.82 10.50 5.19
C ASP A 80 13.80 9.83 3.81
N GLU A 81 14.02 8.51 3.75
CA GLU A 81 13.92 7.72 2.52
C GLU A 81 12.51 7.76 1.92
N VAL A 82 11.46 7.61 2.74
CA VAL A 82 10.07 7.73 2.27
C VAL A 82 9.79 9.13 1.73
N LEU A 83 10.26 10.19 2.40
CA LEU A 83 10.04 11.56 1.95
C LEU A 83 10.75 11.84 0.62
N GLU A 84 11.96 11.32 0.43
CA GLU A 84 12.68 11.41 -0.85
C GLU A 84 11.96 10.65 -1.96
N ALA A 85 11.50 9.43 -1.68
CA ALA A 85 10.74 8.62 -2.62
C ALA A 85 9.40 9.26 -2.99
N LEU A 86 8.71 9.84 -2.00
CA LEU A 86 7.46 10.58 -2.18
C LEU A 86 7.66 11.81 -3.08
N ALA A 87 8.70 12.60 -2.81
CA ALA A 87 9.04 13.76 -3.62
C ALA A 87 9.41 13.36 -5.06
N THR A 88 10.16 12.27 -5.21
CA THR A 88 10.52 11.71 -6.52
C THR A 88 9.29 11.25 -7.28
N ALA A 89 8.38 10.51 -6.62
CA ALA A 89 7.13 10.07 -7.21
C ALA A 89 6.29 11.29 -7.65
N ALA A 90 6.15 12.30 -6.79
CA ALA A 90 5.39 13.53 -7.04
C ALA A 90 5.89 14.34 -8.25
N SER A 91 7.15 14.17 -8.65
CA SER A 91 7.73 14.83 -9.82
C SER A 91 7.34 14.19 -11.16
N LYS A 92 6.75 12.99 -11.15
CA LYS A 92 6.41 12.24 -12.36
C LYS A 92 4.89 12.10 -12.50
N PRO A 93 4.35 12.18 -13.73
CA PRO A 93 2.94 11.87 -13.95
C PRO A 93 2.67 10.40 -13.59
N LYS A 94 1.46 10.10 -13.14
CA LYS A 94 1.08 8.73 -12.83
C LYS A 94 1.07 7.91 -14.13
N GLU A 95 1.91 6.89 -14.20
CA GLU A 95 1.86 5.94 -15.32
C GLU A 95 0.48 5.30 -15.37
N ILE A 96 -0.17 5.34 -16.53
CA ILE A 96 -1.48 4.70 -16.73
C ILE A 96 -1.21 3.21 -16.91
N ILE A 97 -1.10 2.50 -15.80
CA ILE A 97 -0.97 1.04 -15.82
C ILE A 97 -2.35 0.49 -16.16
N SER A 98 -2.55 0.02 -17.39
CA SER A 98 -3.69 -0.82 -17.76
C SER A 98 -3.78 -1.98 -16.76
N ALA A 99 -4.97 -2.29 -16.25
CA ALA A 99 -5.21 -3.17 -15.11
C ALA A 99 -4.29 -4.41 -15.05
N HIS A 100 -3.22 -4.33 -14.26
CA HIS A 100 -2.38 -5.47 -13.92
C HIS A 100 -2.47 -5.71 -12.41
N HIS A 101 -2.69 -6.97 -12.07
CA HIS A 101 -2.70 -7.51 -10.71
C HIS A 101 -1.42 -7.06 -9.98
N HIS A 102 -1.58 -6.39 -8.84
CA HIS A 102 -0.45 -5.89 -8.05
C HIS A 102 0.27 -7.06 -7.36
N ILE A 103 1.58 -7.16 -7.56
CA ILE A 103 2.49 -8.05 -6.80
C ILE A 103 3.44 -7.15 -6.01
N PRO A 104 3.50 -7.25 -4.67
CA PRO A 104 4.36 -6.39 -3.86
C PRO A 104 5.85 -6.69 -4.10
N ALA A 105 6.66 -5.63 -4.21
CA ALA A 105 8.09 -5.69 -4.56
C ALA A 105 8.98 -6.42 -3.52
N LYS A 106 8.49 -6.66 -2.29
CA LYS A 106 9.26 -7.41 -1.27
C LYS A 106 9.13 -8.93 -1.35
N PHE A 107 8.47 -9.51 -2.38
CA PHE A 107 8.64 -10.94 -2.70
C PHE A 107 9.93 -11.16 -3.52
N LYS A 108 11.08 -10.84 -2.93
CA LYS A 108 12.39 -11.25 -3.45
C LYS A 108 12.82 -12.45 -2.63
N GLN A 109 12.87 -13.62 -3.26
CA GLN A 109 13.21 -14.92 -2.66
C GLN A 109 14.21 -14.79 -1.52
N THR A 110 13.85 -15.26 -0.33
CA THR A 110 14.84 -15.67 0.66
C THR A 110 15.65 -16.77 0.03
N SER A 111 16.91 -16.45 -0.31
CA SER A 111 17.90 -17.38 -0.81
C SER A 111 17.99 -18.61 0.09
N THR A 112 17.82 -19.76 -0.54
CA THR A 112 18.19 -21.09 -0.08
C THR A 112 19.55 -21.05 0.62
N LEU A 113 19.58 -21.36 1.91
CA LEU A 113 20.79 -21.88 2.56
C LEU A 113 20.67 -23.40 2.54
N GLU A 114 21.01 -23.99 1.39
CA GLU A 114 21.52 -25.37 1.38
C GLU A 114 22.97 -25.32 1.85
N SER A 115 23.24 -25.87 3.03
CA SER A 115 24.58 -26.37 3.35
C SER A 115 24.48 -27.72 4.04
N SER A 116 24.77 -28.73 3.24
CA SER A 116 25.54 -29.94 3.56
C SER A 116 24.85 -31.09 4.31
N LEU A 117 24.66 -32.14 3.51
CA LEU A 117 24.65 -33.56 3.82
C LEU A 117 25.59 -33.95 4.98
N GLU A 118 25.14 -34.82 5.88
CA GLU A 118 25.61 -36.23 5.96
C GLU A 118 24.92 -36.98 7.12
N ASP A 119 24.46 -38.19 6.80
CA ASP A 119 24.19 -39.37 7.64
C ASP A 119 23.09 -39.27 8.73
N VAL A 120 22.19 -40.25 8.91
CA VAL A 120 22.46 -41.68 8.98
C VAL A 120 21.17 -42.47 8.67
N ASP A 121 21.37 -43.56 7.92
CA ASP A 121 20.47 -44.70 7.75
C ASP A 121 19.90 -45.26 9.07
N SER A 122 18.77 -45.96 8.93
CA SER A 122 18.10 -46.86 9.92
C SER A 122 17.15 -46.15 10.91
N ILE A 123 15.94 -46.61 11.23
CA ILE A 123 15.37 -47.96 11.27
C ILE A 123 13.81 -47.84 11.22
N SER A 124 13.19 -48.85 10.60
CA SER A 124 11.90 -49.47 10.99
C SER A 124 10.58 -48.81 10.57
N SER A 125 10.05 -49.36 9.48
CA SER A 125 8.65 -49.76 9.31
C SER A 125 7.91 -50.07 10.62
N VAL A 126 6.72 -49.47 10.82
CA VAL A 126 5.57 -50.15 11.45
C VAL A 126 4.27 -49.69 10.77
N SER A 127 3.75 -50.61 9.96
CA SER A 127 2.37 -50.96 9.60
C SER A 127 1.23 -49.92 9.52
N LEU A 128 0.64 -49.91 8.31
CA LEU A 128 -0.80 -49.73 8.05
C LEU A 128 -1.65 -50.86 8.65
N ASP A 129 -2.96 -50.61 8.73
CA ASP A 129 -4.12 -51.53 8.90
C ASP A 129 -4.75 -51.59 10.30
N LEU A 130 -5.78 -50.77 10.57
CA LEU A 130 -7.21 -51.06 10.30
C LEU A 130 -8.10 -49.83 10.61
#